data_AF-A0AAW0LFP1-F1
#
_entry.id   AF-A0AAW0LFP1-F1
#
_cell.length_a   1.000
_cell.length_b   1.000
_cell.length_c   1.000
_cell.angle_alpha   90.00
_cell.angle_beta   90.00
_cell.angle_gamma   90.00
#
_symmetry.space_group_name_H-M   'P 1'
#
loop_
_entity.id
_entity.type
_entity.pdbx_description
1 polymer ?
#
loop_
_entity_poly.entity_id
_entity_poly.type
_entity_poly.pdbx_seq_one_letter_code
_entity_poly.pdbx_strand_id
1 'polypeptide(L)'
;MTEQMKFSVVCSLFSWMQRSKSLGKKRSKFRKFLDTFCNPRDYFTAIRLVLPNLDRERGTYGLKESVLATCLIDALGMSRDSQDALRLLNWRKGGAQTGANAGNFSLVAAEVLQCRQGMASGGLTIKDVNDLLDRLSSSENRAEKTSVLSTLINKTNAQEMKWIIMIILKDLKLGISEKSVFHEFHPDAEDLFNVTCDLKLVCEKLRDRTQRHNRQVCY
;
A
#
# COMPACT_ATOMS: atom_id res chain seq x y z
N MET A 1 -9.02 -3.06 16.94
CA MET A 1 -8.85 -1.63 17.30
C MET A 1 -8.10 -0.90 16.20
N THR A 2 -7.10 -1.52 15.57
CA THR A 2 -6.44 -1.03 14.35
C THR A 2 -7.26 -1.27 13.10
N GLU A 3 -7.98 -2.38 13.03
CA GLU A 3 -8.87 -2.71 11.91
C GLU A 3 -9.90 -1.63 11.60
N GLN A 4 -10.44 -0.98 12.65
CA GLN A 4 -11.48 0.07 12.55
C GLN A 4 -10.89 1.46 12.26
N MET A 5 -9.57 1.60 12.26
CA MET A 5 -8.91 2.86 11.92
C MET A 5 -9.22 3.20 10.46
N LYS A 6 -9.56 4.46 10.18
CA LYS A 6 -9.74 4.94 8.81
C LYS A 6 -8.42 4.83 8.03
N PHE A 7 -8.49 4.32 6.80
CA PHE A 7 -7.35 4.19 5.91
C PHE A 7 -6.69 5.54 5.60
N SER A 8 -7.45 6.63 5.63
CA SER A 8 -6.93 8.00 5.50
C SER A 8 -5.83 8.36 6.50
N VAL A 9 -5.80 7.73 7.69
CA VAL A 9 -4.72 7.89 8.68
C VAL A 9 -3.41 7.28 8.15
N VAL A 10 -3.47 6.09 7.54
CA VAL A 10 -2.34 5.42 6.90
C VAL A 10 -1.87 6.22 5.68
N CYS A 11 -2.80 6.70 4.84
CA CYS A 11 -2.47 7.57 3.72
C CYS A 11 -1.77 8.87 4.18
N SER A 12 -2.19 9.43 5.31
CA SER A 12 -1.56 10.63 5.90
C SER A 12 -0.14 10.35 6.37
N LEU A 13 0.11 9.19 6.98
CA LEU A 13 1.46 8.72 7.31
C LEU A 13 2.33 8.63 6.06
N PHE A 14 1.85 7.91 5.03
CA PHE A 14 2.60 7.70 3.79
C PHE A 14 2.91 9.01 3.07
N SER A 15 1.93 9.89 2.96
CA SER A 15 2.08 11.22 2.34
C SER A 15 3.11 12.07 3.07
N TRP A 16 3.10 12.06 4.41
CA TRP A 16 4.08 12.78 5.21
C TRP A 16 5.49 12.19 5.05
N MET A 17 5.61 10.87 5.10
CA MET A 17 6.90 10.18 4.95
C MET A 17 7.51 10.38 3.56
N GLN A 18 6.71 10.30 2.50
CA GLN A 18 7.17 10.52 1.13
C GLN A 18 7.73 11.95 0.93
N ARG A 19 7.12 12.95 1.57
CA ARG A 19 7.57 14.36 1.50
C ARG A 19 8.80 14.66 2.36
N SER A 20 8.99 13.94 3.46
CA SER A 20 10.11 14.20 4.37
C SER A 20 11.44 13.78 3.74
N LYS A 21 12.46 14.64 3.81
CA LYS A 21 13.83 14.30 3.36
C LYS A 21 14.66 13.59 4.44
N SER A 22 14.30 13.72 5.72
CA SER A 22 15.09 13.19 6.83
C SER A 22 14.65 11.78 7.22
N LEU A 23 15.57 10.82 7.15
CA LEU A 23 15.35 9.43 7.57
C LEU A 23 14.96 9.32 9.05
N GLY A 24 15.65 10.06 9.94
CA GLY A 24 15.32 10.07 11.37
C GLY A 24 13.90 10.56 11.64
N LYS A 25 13.44 11.59 10.92
CA LYS A 25 12.05 12.08 11.00
C LYS A 25 11.04 11.04 10.50
N LYS A 26 11.34 10.30 9.43
CA LYS A 26 10.47 9.21 8.93
C LYS A 26 10.35 8.09 9.95
N ARG A 27 11.48 7.63 10.50
CA ARG A 27 11.53 6.62 11.57
C ARG A 27 10.70 7.01 12.78
N SER A 28 10.92 8.22 13.30
CA SER A 28 10.15 8.76 14.43
C SER A 28 8.65 8.89 14.14
N LYS A 29 8.28 9.31 12.92
CA LYS A 29 6.86 9.41 12.53
C LYS A 29 6.20 8.04 12.45
N PHE A 30 6.88 7.04 11.88
CA PHE A 30 6.38 5.67 11.82
C PHE A 30 6.23 5.06 13.21
N ARG A 31 7.23 5.24 14.09
CA ARG A 31 7.14 4.86 15.51
C ARG A 31 5.90 5.47 16.17
N LYS A 32 5.72 6.79 16.06
CA LYS A 32 4.56 7.48 16.63
C LYS A 32 3.25 6.94 16.07
N PHE A 33 3.20 6.56 14.80
CA PHE A 33 2.01 5.96 14.20
C PHE A 33 1.68 4.60 14.87
N LEU A 34 2.67 3.74 15.07
CA LEU A 34 2.48 2.47 15.77
C LEU A 34 1.96 2.69 17.19
N ASP A 35 2.61 3.57 17.95
CA ASP A 35 2.28 3.80 19.36
C ASP A 35 0.91 4.47 19.56
N THR A 36 0.50 5.32 18.61
CA THR A 36 -0.74 6.10 18.74
C THR A 36 -1.96 5.37 18.21
N PHE A 37 -1.80 4.64 17.09
CA PHE A 37 -2.95 4.14 16.33
C PHE A 37 -3.00 2.61 16.23
N CYS A 38 -1.88 1.92 16.40
CA CYS A 38 -1.84 0.47 16.26
C CYS A 38 -2.03 -0.22 17.62
N ASN A 39 -2.83 -1.27 17.66
CA ASN A 39 -2.99 -2.09 18.85
C ASN A 39 -2.06 -3.31 18.75
N PRO A 40 -1.35 -3.67 19.85
CA PRO A 40 -0.39 -4.76 19.81
C PRO A 40 -0.94 -6.12 19.42
N ARG A 41 -2.26 -6.33 19.52
CA ARG A 41 -2.92 -7.58 19.16
C ARG A 41 -3.15 -7.73 17.65
N ASP A 42 -3.15 -6.62 16.90
CA ASP A 42 -3.51 -6.56 15.47
C ASP A 42 -2.53 -5.70 14.65
N TYR A 43 -1.23 -5.67 15.02
CA TYR A 43 -0.20 -4.94 14.26
C TYR A 43 -0.11 -5.34 12.78
N PHE A 44 -0.27 -6.64 12.50
CA PHE A 44 -0.13 -7.18 11.16
C PHE A 44 -1.06 -6.47 10.16
N THR A 45 -2.28 -6.12 10.59
CA THR A 45 -3.30 -5.51 9.74
C THR A 45 -2.86 -4.16 9.14
N ALA A 46 -2.06 -3.39 9.89
CA ALA A 46 -1.46 -2.15 9.40
C ALA A 46 -0.08 -2.37 8.76
N ILE A 47 0.78 -3.20 9.37
CA ILE A 47 2.16 -3.39 8.91
C ILE A 47 2.21 -4.00 7.51
N ARG A 48 1.28 -4.91 7.16
CA ARG A 48 1.20 -5.47 5.81
C ARG A 48 0.94 -4.42 4.72
N LEU A 49 0.30 -3.30 5.05
CA LEU A 49 0.11 -2.18 4.12
C LEU A 49 1.37 -1.29 4.02
N VAL A 50 2.23 -1.28 5.04
CA VAL A 50 3.49 -0.53 5.09
C VAL A 50 4.62 -1.30 4.41
N LEU A 51 4.61 -2.64 4.51
CA LEU A 51 5.58 -3.56 3.90
C LEU A 51 4.87 -4.53 2.93
N PRO A 52 4.18 -4.03 1.88
CA PRO A 52 3.34 -4.87 1.03
C PRO A 52 4.13 -5.91 0.22
N ASN A 53 5.44 -5.68 0.02
CA ASN A 53 6.33 -6.62 -0.63
C ASN A 53 6.73 -7.82 0.26
N LEU A 54 6.56 -7.69 1.58
CA LEU A 54 6.84 -8.75 2.55
C LEU A 54 5.57 -9.51 2.99
N ASP A 55 4.40 -9.08 2.54
CA ASP A 55 3.14 -9.79 2.74
C ASP A 55 3.09 -11.03 1.82
N ARG A 56 3.23 -12.20 2.45
CA ARG A 56 3.13 -13.51 1.79
C ARG A 56 1.76 -14.16 1.92
N GLU A 57 0.96 -13.78 2.92
CA GLU A 57 -0.42 -14.27 3.02
C GLU A 57 -1.23 -13.80 1.80
N ARG A 58 -1.05 -12.53 1.42
CA ARG A 58 -1.58 -11.99 0.19
C ARG A 58 -0.53 -12.15 -0.89
N GLY A 59 -0.64 -13.22 -1.68
CA GLY A 59 0.29 -13.60 -2.74
C GLY A 59 0.50 -12.52 -3.82
N THR A 60 0.44 -12.90 -5.10
CA THR A 60 0.48 -11.92 -6.18
C THR A 60 -0.92 -11.42 -6.49
N TYR A 61 -1.07 -10.12 -6.77
CA TYR A 61 -2.33 -9.59 -7.31
C TYR A 61 -2.50 -9.93 -8.79
N GLY A 62 -1.44 -10.36 -9.49
CA GLY A 62 -1.45 -10.53 -10.95
C GLY A 62 -1.58 -9.22 -11.72
N LEU A 63 -1.31 -8.08 -11.08
CA LEU A 63 -1.50 -6.73 -11.62
C LEU A 63 -0.17 -5.99 -11.75
N LYS A 64 0.52 -6.20 -12.87
CA LYS A 64 1.61 -5.30 -13.30
C LYS A 64 1.01 -4.04 -13.95
N GLU A 65 1.81 -3.00 -14.13
CA GLU A 65 1.36 -1.66 -14.57
C GLU A 65 0.52 -1.69 -15.84
N SER A 66 0.90 -2.50 -16.85
CA SER A 66 0.13 -2.62 -18.10
C SER A 66 -1.26 -3.24 -17.89
N VAL A 67 -1.35 -4.30 -17.09
CA VAL A 67 -2.62 -4.96 -16.77
C VAL A 67 -3.47 -4.05 -15.89
N LEU A 68 -2.85 -3.41 -14.90
CA LEU A 68 -3.50 -2.46 -14.01
C LEU A 68 -4.03 -1.24 -14.78
N ALA A 69 -3.28 -0.70 -15.75
CA ALA A 69 -3.75 0.37 -16.63
C ALA A 69 -5.05 -0.02 -17.34
N THR A 70 -5.09 -1.22 -17.93
CA THR A 70 -6.27 -1.72 -18.64
C THR A 70 -7.45 -1.91 -17.68
N CYS A 71 -7.21 -2.46 -16.49
CA CYS A 71 -8.27 -2.62 -15.50
C CYS A 71 -8.79 -1.27 -14.98
N LEU A 72 -7.94 -0.27 -14.79
CA LEU A 72 -8.36 1.08 -14.39
C LEU A 72 -9.18 1.76 -15.49
N ILE A 73 -8.80 1.61 -16.76
CA ILE A 73 -9.56 2.13 -17.91
C ILE A 73 -10.96 1.52 -17.94
N ASP A 74 -11.04 0.19 -17.84
CA ASP A 74 -12.31 -0.53 -17.84
C ASP A 74 -13.14 -0.16 -16.58
N ALA A 75 -12.52 -0.04 -15.40
CA ALA A 75 -13.20 0.29 -14.14
C ALA A 75 -13.76 1.72 -14.09
N LEU A 76 -13.13 2.65 -14.82
CA LEU A 76 -13.57 4.04 -14.98
C LEU A 76 -14.51 4.24 -16.17
N GLY A 77 -14.80 3.19 -16.95
CA GLY A 77 -15.63 3.29 -18.15
C GLY A 77 -15.05 4.22 -19.23
N MET A 78 -13.73 4.35 -19.29
CA MET A 78 -13.07 5.24 -20.25
C MET A 78 -13.02 4.61 -21.65
N SER A 79 -13.23 5.44 -22.68
CA SER A 79 -12.84 5.05 -24.04
C SER A 79 -11.32 4.84 -24.11
N ARG A 80 -10.88 3.77 -24.77
CA ARG A 80 -9.46 3.43 -24.92
C ARG A 80 -8.68 4.45 -25.73
N ASP A 81 -9.37 5.22 -26.55
CA ASP A 81 -8.79 6.28 -27.38
C ASP A 81 -8.77 7.64 -26.68
N SER A 82 -9.33 7.74 -25.47
CA SER A 82 -9.27 8.96 -24.68
C SER A 82 -7.84 9.31 -24.27
N GLN A 83 -7.54 10.60 -24.16
CA GLN A 83 -6.21 11.08 -23.78
C GLN A 83 -5.72 10.47 -22.45
N ASP A 84 -6.62 10.33 -21.46
CA ASP A 84 -6.31 9.71 -20.17
C ASP A 84 -6.00 8.22 -20.28
N ALA A 85 -6.78 7.48 -21.09
CA ALA A 85 -6.51 6.05 -21.32
C ALA A 85 -5.16 5.86 -22.02
N LEU A 86 -4.87 6.67 -23.04
CA LEU A 86 -3.59 6.65 -23.72
C LEU A 86 -2.43 7.01 -22.78
N ARG A 87 -2.61 7.93 -21.83
CA ARG A 87 -1.62 8.25 -20.79
C ARG A 87 -1.36 7.08 -19.85
N LEU A 88 -2.41 6.38 -19.40
CA LEU A 88 -2.26 5.18 -18.56
C LEU A 88 -1.53 4.06 -19.30
N LEU A 89 -1.89 3.80 -20.56
CA LEU A 89 -1.29 2.75 -21.38
C LEU A 89 0.17 3.08 -21.75
N ASN A 90 0.46 4.35 -22.01
CA ASN A 90 1.79 4.83 -22.41
C ASN A 90 2.52 5.55 -21.27
N TRP A 91 2.29 5.16 -20.01
CA TRP A 91 2.82 5.85 -18.83
C TRP A 91 4.34 6.04 -18.80
N ARG A 92 5.09 5.24 -19.58
CA ARG A 92 6.56 5.35 -19.74
C ARG A 92 7.00 6.36 -20.79
N LYS A 93 6.15 6.69 -21.77
CA LYS A 93 6.52 7.61 -22.85
C LYS A 93 6.69 9.00 -22.24
N GLY A 94 7.85 9.60 -22.48
CA GLY A 94 8.14 11.01 -22.21
C GLY A 94 7.96 11.87 -23.46
N GLY A 95 7.86 13.18 -23.29
CA GLY A 95 7.74 14.16 -24.38
C GLY A 95 7.08 15.47 -23.93
N ALA A 96 7.03 16.46 -24.82
CA ALA A 96 6.47 17.79 -24.52
C ALA A 96 5.00 17.75 -24.08
N GLN A 97 4.25 16.71 -24.49
CA GLN A 97 2.84 16.51 -24.13
C GLN A 97 2.64 15.56 -22.95
N THR A 98 3.71 15.03 -22.35
CA THR A 98 3.62 14.09 -21.23
C THR A 98 3.77 14.85 -19.92
N GLY A 99 2.89 14.60 -18.96
CA GLY A 99 2.94 15.26 -17.65
C GLY A 99 4.24 15.01 -16.89
N ALA A 100 4.51 15.81 -15.86
CA ALA A 100 5.74 15.77 -15.06
C ALA A 100 6.03 14.39 -14.41
N ASN A 101 5.04 13.49 -14.40
CA ASN A 101 5.09 12.18 -13.76
C ASN A 101 5.36 11.01 -14.74
N ALA A 102 5.69 11.30 -16.01
CA ALA A 102 6.07 10.27 -16.99
C ALA A 102 7.17 9.35 -16.44
N GLY A 103 7.03 8.04 -16.66
CA GLY A 103 7.92 7.03 -16.09
C GLY A 103 7.58 6.60 -14.65
N ASN A 104 6.50 7.12 -14.06
CA ASN A 104 6.01 6.66 -12.77
C ASN A 104 4.50 6.36 -12.81
N PHE A 105 4.16 5.09 -13.09
CA PHE A 105 2.78 4.65 -13.27
C PHE A 105 1.84 5.10 -12.15
N SER A 106 2.22 4.93 -10.87
CA SER A 106 1.35 5.27 -9.74
C SER A 106 1.01 6.75 -9.68
N LEU A 107 1.93 7.64 -10.09
CA LEU A 107 1.68 9.08 -10.14
C LEU A 107 0.85 9.46 -11.36
N VAL A 108 1.13 8.88 -12.53
CA VAL A 108 0.31 9.06 -13.75
C VAL A 108 -1.13 8.62 -13.49
N ALA A 109 -1.32 7.46 -12.84
CA ALA A 109 -2.63 6.95 -12.50
C ALA A 109 -3.37 7.86 -11.51
N ALA A 110 -2.67 8.39 -10.50
CA ALA A 110 -3.26 9.35 -9.57
C ALA A 110 -3.72 10.64 -10.24
N GLU A 111 -2.97 11.18 -11.22
CA GLU A 111 -3.39 12.35 -11.99
C GLU A 111 -4.69 12.08 -12.78
N VAL A 112 -4.76 10.94 -13.47
CA VAL A 112 -5.95 10.55 -14.23
C VAL A 112 -7.15 10.36 -13.31
N LEU A 113 -6.93 9.72 -12.15
CA LEU A 113 -7.95 9.51 -11.14
C LEU A 113 -8.42 10.81 -10.48
N GLN A 114 -7.54 11.78 -10.28
CA GLN A 114 -7.88 13.07 -9.67
C GLN A 114 -8.93 13.85 -10.50
N CYS A 115 -8.89 13.72 -11.82
CA CYS A 115 -9.88 14.34 -12.71
C CYS A 115 -11.24 13.62 -12.71
N ARG A 116 -11.33 12.41 -12.15
CA ARG A 116 -12.48 11.50 -12.32
C ARG A 116 -13.11 11.04 -11.00
N GLN A 117 -12.38 11.11 -9.89
CA GLN A 117 -12.87 10.80 -8.56
C GLN A 117 -13.33 12.05 -7.81
N GLY A 118 -14.30 11.88 -6.92
CA GLY A 118 -14.71 12.93 -5.99
C GLY A 118 -13.58 13.28 -5.00
N MET A 119 -13.63 14.50 -4.46
CA MET A 119 -12.67 14.96 -3.44
C MET A 119 -12.88 14.28 -2.07
N ALA A 120 -14.08 13.78 -1.81
CA ALA A 120 -14.44 13.16 -0.54
C ALA A 120 -13.93 11.72 -0.44
N SER A 121 -13.39 11.35 0.72
CA SER A 121 -13.10 9.95 1.06
C SER A 121 -14.41 9.21 1.36
N GLY A 122 -14.53 7.96 0.92
CA GLY A 122 -15.62 7.07 1.32
C GLY A 122 -15.48 6.52 2.74
N GLY A 123 -14.41 6.87 3.46
CA GLY A 123 -14.23 6.54 4.87
C GLY A 123 -13.86 5.09 5.16
N LEU A 124 -13.27 4.39 4.18
CA LEU A 124 -12.83 3.00 4.36
C LEU A 124 -11.92 2.83 5.57
N THR A 125 -12.13 1.74 6.30
CA THR A 125 -11.25 1.32 7.38
C THR A 125 -10.07 0.49 6.85
N ILE A 126 -9.05 0.25 7.68
CA ILE A 126 -7.96 -0.67 7.37
C ILE A 126 -8.51 -2.07 7.07
N LYS A 127 -9.55 -2.51 7.78
CA LYS A 127 -10.21 -3.79 7.51
C LYS A 127 -10.81 -3.80 6.11
N ASP A 128 -11.61 -2.80 5.76
CA ASP A 128 -12.28 -2.75 4.44
C ASP A 128 -11.26 -2.78 3.29
N VAL A 129 -10.16 -2.05 3.44
CA VAL A 129 -9.08 -2.04 2.45
C VAL A 129 -8.41 -3.40 2.36
N ASN A 130 -8.10 -4.05 3.49
CA ASN A 130 -7.51 -5.39 3.47
C ASN A 130 -8.46 -6.42 2.85
N ASP A 131 -9.75 -6.40 3.20
CA ASP A 131 -10.76 -7.31 2.64
C ASP A 131 -10.86 -7.14 1.10
N LEU A 132 -10.85 -5.89 0.61
CA LEU A 132 -10.86 -5.61 -0.83
C LEU A 132 -9.56 -6.07 -1.52
N LEU A 133 -8.41 -5.90 -0.88
CA LEU A 133 -7.13 -6.38 -1.40
C LEU A 133 -7.03 -7.92 -1.38
N ASP A 134 -7.60 -8.58 -0.37
CA ASP A 134 -7.70 -10.04 -0.29
C ASP A 134 -8.59 -10.56 -1.43
N ARG A 135 -9.76 -9.94 -1.64
CA ARG A 135 -10.63 -10.23 -2.79
C ARG A 135 -9.93 -9.99 -4.13
N LEU A 136 -9.14 -8.91 -4.26
CA LEU A 136 -8.38 -8.62 -5.47
C LEU A 136 -7.33 -9.70 -5.77
N SER A 137 -6.65 -10.19 -4.72
CA SER A 137 -5.62 -11.22 -4.82
C SER A 137 -6.19 -12.59 -5.17
N SER A 138 -7.37 -12.91 -4.67
CA SER A 138 -8.09 -14.17 -4.94
C SER A 138 -8.89 -14.17 -6.25
N SER A 139 -9.07 -13.00 -6.88
CA SER A 139 -9.77 -12.91 -8.18
C SER A 139 -9.01 -13.63 -9.28
N GLU A 140 -9.70 -14.49 -10.03
CA GLU A 140 -9.09 -15.37 -11.03
C GLU A 140 -8.99 -14.71 -12.41
N ASN A 141 -9.94 -13.83 -12.73
CA ASN A 141 -10.05 -13.22 -14.05
C ASN A 141 -10.02 -11.68 -14.00
N ARG A 142 -9.82 -11.07 -15.17
CA ARG A 142 -9.71 -9.61 -15.30
C ARG A 142 -11.00 -8.89 -14.89
N ALA A 143 -12.17 -9.47 -15.18
CA ALA A 143 -13.46 -8.83 -14.90
C ALA A 143 -13.69 -8.68 -13.39
N GLU A 144 -13.36 -9.70 -12.60
CA GLU A 144 -13.41 -9.64 -11.14
C GLU A 144 -12.44 -8.60 -10.58
N LYS A 145 -11.20 -8.57 -11.07
CA LYS A 145 -10.22 -7.55 -10.67
C LYS A 145 -10.70 -6.14 -10.99
N THR A 146 -11.27 -5.93 -12.18
CA THR A 146 -11.89 -4.66 -12.58
C THR A 146 -13.05 -4.27 -11.66
N SER A 147 -13.91 -5.23 -11.27
CA SER A 147 -15.01 -4.99 -10.33
C SER A 147 -14.52 -4.54 -8.95
N VAL A 148 -13.47 -5.18 -8.42
CA VAL A 148 -12.86 -4.80 -7.14
C VAL A 148 -12.22 -3.42 -7.24
N LEU A 149 -11.47 -3.14 -8.31
CA LEU A 149 -10.87 -1.83 -8.55
C LEU A 149 -11.94 -0.72 -8.70
N SER A 150 -13.04 -0.99 -9.40
CA SER A 150 -14.17 -0.05 -9.49
C SER A 150 -14.77 0.24 -8.11
N THR A 151 -14.89 -0.79 -7.25
CA THR A 151 -15.34 -0.61 -5.86
C THR A 151 -14.38 0.28 -5.07
N LEU A 152 -13.06 0.06 -5.19
CA LEU A 152 -12.04 0.88 -4.53
C LEU A 152 -12.10 2.33 -5.02
N ILE A 153 -12.20 2.56 -6.33
CA ILE A 153 -12.30 3.89 -6.94
C ILE A 153 -13.53 4.64 -6.42
N ASN A 154 -14.68 3.96 -6.33
CA ASN A 154 -15.92 4.61 -5.87
C ASN A 154 -15.95 4.92 -4.36
N LYS A 155 -15.10 4.26 -3.57
CA LYS A 155 -15.06 4.42 -2.10
C LYS A 155 -13.83 5.17 -1.59
N THR A 156 -13.00 5.72 -2.47
CA THR A 156 -11.78 6.42 -2.10
C THR A 156 -11.67 7.74 -2.85
N ASN A 157 -10.91 8.68 -2.30
CA ASN A 157 -10.44 9.83 -3.07
C ASN A 157 -9.14 9.47 -3.83
N ALA A 158 -8.71 10.37 -4.72
CA ALA A 158 -7.52 10.17 -5.55
C ALA A 158 -6.24 9.91 -4.73
N GLN A 159 -6.09 10.53 -3.56
CA GLN A 159 -4.90 10.33 -2.72
C GLN A 159 -4.89 8.94 -2.08
N GLU A 160 -6.03 8.47 -1.58
CA GLU A 160 -6.19 7.11 -1.05
C GLU A 160 -5.98 6.07 -2.14
N MET A 161 -6.60 6.28 -3.31
CA MET A 161 -6.46 5.37 -4.45
C MET A 161 -5.02 5.30 -4.97
N LYS A 162 -4.28 6.42 -4.98
CA LYS A 162 -2.83 6.42 -5.26
C LYS A 162 -2.09 5.45 -4.35
N TRP A 163 -2.33 5.51 -3.04
CA TRP A 163 -1.66 4.63 -2.09
C TRP A 163 -2.08 3.17 -2.27
N ILE A 164 -3.34 2.89 -2.58
CA ILE A 164 -3.81 1.55 -2.93
C ILE A 164 -3.08 1.01 -4.17
N ILE A 165 -2.93 1.81 -5.22
CA ILE A 165 -2.17 1.42 -6.42
C ILE A 165 -0.71 1.08 -6.05
N MET A 166 -0.07 1.90 -5.21
CA MET A 166 1.30 1.64 -4.75
C MET A 166 1.41 0.38 -3.88
N ILE A 167 0.39 0.06 -3.08
CA ILE A 167 0.30 -1.19 -2.30
C ILE A 167 0.14 -2.40 -3.24
N ILE A 168 -0.71 -2.30 -4.25
CA ILE A 168 -0.94 -3.37 -5.25
C ILE A 168 0.36 -3.66 -6.01
N LEU A 169 1.08 -2.62 -6.42
CA LEU A 169 2.37 -2.73 -7.09
C LEU A 169 3.52 -3.11 -6.14
N LYS A 170 3.25 -3.18 -4.83
CA LYS A 170 4.21 -3.49 -3.76
C LYS A 170 5.43 -2.55 -3.77
N ASP A 171 5.24 -1.29 -4.18
CA ASP A 171 6.27 -0.25 -4.24
C ASP A 171 5.74 1.11 -3.74
N LEU A 172 5.91 1.36 -2.44
CA LEU A 172 5.42 2.58 -1.78
C LEU A 172 6.34 3.79 -1.92
N LYS A 173 7.61 3.60 -2.33
CA LYS A 173 8.61 4.68 -2.45
C LYS A 173 8.66 5.64 -1.25
N LEU A 174 8.53 5.10 -0.03
CA LEU A 174 8.53 5.90 1.21
C LEU A 174 9.91 6.46 1.56
N GLY A 175 10.97 5.95 0.92
CA GLY A 175 12.35 6.35 1.17
C GLY A 175 12.81 6.03 2.60
N ILE A 176 12.37 4.88 3.11
CA ILE A 176 12.83 4.21 4.33
C ILE A 176 12.99 2.72 3.97
N SER A 177 14.04 2.07 4.47
CA SER A 177 14.27 0.65 4.21
C SER A 177 13.36 -0.23 5.07
N GLU A 178 13.07 -1.44 4.61
CA GLU A 178 12.38 -2.49 5.38
C GLU A 178 13.06 -2.72 6.73
N LYS A 179 14.39 -2.82 6.72
CA LYS A 179 15.21 -2.90 7.94
C LYS A 179 14.91 -1.79 8.94
N SER A 180 14.79 -0.55 8.46
CA SER A 180 14.47 0.59 9.33
C SER A 180 13.04 0.49 9.86
N VAL A 181 12.09 0.02 9.05
CA VAL A 181 10.70 -0.24 9.48
C VAL A 181 10.66 -1.34 10.53
N PHE A 182 11.39 -2.44 10.35
CA PHE A 182 11.49 -3.52 11.33
C PHE A 182 12.11 -3.04 12.64
N HIS A 183 13.23 -2.32 12.60
CA HIS A 183 13.84 -1.77 13.80
C HIS A 183 12.92 -0.77 14.52
N GLU A 184 12.17 0.01 13.73
CA GLU A 184 11.08 0.86 14.22
C GLU A 184 9.77 0.12 14.48
N PHE A 185 9.71 -1.20 14.38
CA PHE A 185 8.62 -2.01 14.89
C PHE A 185 9.10 -2.66 16.19
N HIS A 186 10.10 -3.54 16.09
CA HIS A 186 10.74 -4.27 17.18
C HIS A 186 12.22 -4.51 16.88
N PRO A 187 13.15 -4.35 17.84
CA PRO A 187 14.59 -4.56 17.59
C PRO A 187 15.01 -6.01 17.26
N ASP A 188 14.09 -6.98 17.31
CA ASP A 188 14.29 -8.39 16.86
C ASP A 188 13.53 -8.74 15.57
N ALA A 189 12.78 -7.80 14.99
CA ALA A 189 11.86 -8.12 13.89
C ALA A 189 12.59 -8.54 12.61
N GLU A 190 13.71 -7.89 12.29
CA GLU A 190 14.52 -8.23 11.11
C GLU A 190 15.07 -9.66 11.24
N ASP A 191 15.67 -9.99 12.39
CA ASP A 191 16.23 -11.32 12.65
C ASP A 191 15.15 -12.41 12.57
N LEU A 192 14.02 -12.19 13.25
CA LEU A 192 12.91 -13.17 13.24
C LEU A 192 12.33 -13.32 11.83
N PHE A 193 12.20 -12.23 11.08
CA PHE A 193 11.74 -12.29 9.69
C PHE A 193 12.73 -13.03 8.80
N ASN A 194 14.04 -12.85 8.97
CA ASN A 194 15.05 -13.53 8.15
C ASN A 194 15.01 -15.05 8.32
N VAL A 195 14.63 -15.55 9.51
CA VAL A 195 14.50 -16.99 9.78
C VAL A 195 13.16 -17.54 9.32
N THR A 196 12.07 -16.79 9.50
CA THR A 196 10.69 -17.30 9.28
C THR A 196 10.13 -16.94 7.92
N CYS A 197 10.59 -15.82 7.36
CA CYS A 197 10.01 -15.12 6.21
C CYS A 197 8.50 -14.90 6.33
N ASP A 198 7.99 -14.76 7.56
CA ASP A 198 6.57 -14.62 7.87
C ASP A 198 6.33 -13.32 8.64
N LEU A 199 5.83 -12.31 7.93
CA LEU A 199 5.54 -10.99 8.49
C LEU A 199 4.46 -11.04 9.57
N LYS A 200 3.48 -11.94 9.44
CA LYS A 200 2.40 -12.09 10.42
C LYS A 200 2.94 -12.69 11.69
N LEU A 201 3.71 -13.76 11.60
CA LEU A 201 4.36 -14.39 12.74
C LEU A 201 5.25 -13.39 13.49
N VAL A 202 6.01 -12.55 12.78
CA VAL A 202 6.81 -11.47 13.36
C VAL A 202 5.93 -10.50 14.16
N CYS A 203 4.82 -10.03 13.57
CA CYS A 203 3.90 -9.13 14.25
C CYS A 203 3.23 -9.77 15.47
N GLU A 204 2.90 -11.07 15.40
CA GLU A 204 2.23 -11.80 16.46
C GLU A 204 3.16 -12.16 17.63
N LYS A 205 4.43 -12.45 17.35
CA LYS A 205 5.43 -12.79 18.38
C LYS A 205 6.05 -11.57 19.05
N LEU A 206 6.16 -10.45 18.34
CA LEU A 206 6.89 -9.26 18.80
C LEU A 206 5.96 -8.09 19.13
N ARG A 207 4.92 -8.37 19.92
CA ARG A 207 3.87 -7.39 20.29
C ARG A 207 4.36 -6.33 21.27
N ASP A 208 5.30 -6.69 22.15
CA ASP A 208 5.88 -5.77 23.12
C ASP A 208 7.32 -5.46 22.72
N ARG A 209 7.56 -4.23 22.27
CA ARG A 209 8.88 -3.74 21.88
C ARG A 209 9.92 -3.81 23.00
N THR A 210 9.49 -3.73 24.25
CA THR A 210 10.39 -3.71 25.41
C THR A 210 10.91 -5.10 25.77
N GLN A 211 10.27 -6.15 25.26
CA GLN A 211 10.63 -7.54 25.55
C GLN A 211 11.41 -8.15 24.39
N ARG A 212 12.67 -8.51 24.65
CA ARG A 212 13.50 -9.20 23.65
C ARG A 212 12.94 -10.58 23.37
N HIS A 213 13.02 -11.02 22.12
CA HIS A 213 12.63 -12.37 21.77
C HIS A 213 13.66 -13.35 22.30
N ASN A 214 13.29 -14.18 23.27
CA ASN A 214 14.14 -15.28 23.73
C ASN A 214 14.36 -16.23 22.56
N ARG A 215 15.55 -16.19 21.98
CA ARG A 215 16.01 -17.21 21.03
C ARG A 215 16.01 -18.52 21.81
N GLN A 216 15.02 -19.39 21.60
CA GLN A 216 15.19 -20.79 21.98
C GLN A 216 16.34 -21.30 21.12
N VAL A 217 17.52 -21.39 21.73
CA VAL A 217 18.67 -22.06 21.15
C VAL A 217 18.27 -23.53 21.11
N CYS A 218 17.83 -24.00 19.95
CA CYS A 218 17.74 -25.43 19.71
C CYS A 218 19.19 -25.96 19.74
N TYR A 219 19.52 -26.68 20.81
CA TYR A 219 20.73 -27.52 20.87
C TYR A 219 20.53 -28.77 20.02
#